data_AF-F7UWZ7-F1
#
_entry.id   AF-F7UWZ7-F1
#
_cell.length_a   1.000
_cell.length_b   1.000
_cell.length_c   1.000
_cell.angle_alpha   90.00
_cell.angle_beta   90.00
_cell.angle_gamma   90.00
#
_symmetry.space_group_name_H-M   'P 1'
#
loop_
_entity.id
_entity.type
_entity.pdbx_description
1 polymer ?
#
loop_
_entity_poly.entity_id
_entity_poly.type
_entity_poly.pdbx_seq_one_letter_code
_entity_poly.pdbx_strand_id
1 'polypeptide(L)'
;MSNGKRQTILIADDTAVNRSLLSDILSDDYNIVEARDGAEALDILRRKEGAISLVLLDIVMPNMDGFEVLTYLRSNKWSEDVPVIVISAETSPAYIRKGFELGVVDYVNRPFDPEVVLQRVRNTIALFAKQSLLKDLIAEQVQEREKTNTLMVDILSTVVEFRNGESGLHVARIRIITEILLEAMKQRFPEYRLTPSKIALISNAAALHDIGKIAIPEEILNKPGRLTDEEFEIMKTHAAIGDEMLEGLHFGKDEDLVTCAREICRWHHERWDGRGYPDGLAGDAIPVAAQVVALADVYDALVSERVYKRAFSHETAVAMIENGECGAFNPDLMRCFLEEADHLREMVTIRSDRSAELFDVGKLSREVLERSEPGLGDRTVLLLERERAKFSFAASFFDGVLFDYDIESDTVVFSGRGRKRFGYPEIVTNASNHAFLPNEDHAAQALLQKSEETSTRNPTFDVRVDLTLADGSKQPCDVSCLVVWAAEADGPHKLGVVGRIVTASASV
;
A
#
# COMPACT_ATOMS: atom_id res chain seq x y z
N MET A 1 -25.53 21.94 26.51
CA MET A 1 -26.74 21.26 26.01
C MET A 1 -26.45 20.87 24.58
N SER A 2 -26.08 19.61 24.35
CA SER A 2 -25.76 19.11 23.01
C SER A 2 -27.03 19.12 22.17
N ASN A 3 -27.00 19.78 21.01
CA ASN A 3 -28.07 19.77 20.02
C ASN A 3 -28.04 18.42 19.27
N GLY A 4 -28.29 17.34 20.02
CA GLY A 4 -28.32 15.95 19.53
C GLY A 4 -29.73 15.54 19.16
N LYS A 5 -29.90 14.98 17.96
CA LYS A 5 -31.17 14.46 17.45
C LYS A 5 -31.78 13.49 18.48
N ARG A 6 -33.00 13.78 18.95
CA ARG A 6 -33.71 12.93 19.93
C ARG A 6 -33.86 11.51 19.37
N GLN A 7 -33.39 10.51 20.11
CA GLN A 7 -33.46 9.10 19.71
C GLN A 7 -34.91 8.64 19.63
N THR A 8 -35.19 7.70 18.72
CA THR A 8 -36.57 7.24 18.44
C THR A 8 -36.81 5.85 19.01
N ILE A 9 -37.90 5.68 19.76
CA ILE A 9 -38.33 4.40 20.31
C ILE A 9 -39.61 3.96 19.59
N LEU A 10 -39.64 2.71 19.14
CA LEU A 10 -40.85 2.08 18.62
C LEU A 10 -41.54 1.31 19.74
N ILE A 11 -42.83 1.56 19.96
CA ILE A 11 -43.67 0.84 20.91
C ILE A 11 -44.70 0.05 20.12
N ALA A 12 -44.62 -1.28 20.18
CA ALA A 12 -45.54 -2.20 19.53
C ALA A 12 -46.35 -2.95 20.60
N ASP A 13 -47.63 -2.61 20.72
CA ASP A 13 -48.55 -3.18 21.72
C ASP A 13 -49.98 -3.05 21.17
N ASP A 14 -50.81 -4.07 21.34
CA ASP A 14 -52.17 -4.08 20.80
C ASP A 14 -53.11 -3.11 21.55
N THR A 15 -52.79 -2.84 22.81
CA THR A 15 -53.61 -2.09 23.74
C THR A 15 -53.22 -0.61 23.72
N ALA A 16 -54.13 0.24 23.23
CA ALA A 16 -53.90 1.69 23.12
C ALA A 16 -53.54 2.37 24.45
N VAL A 17 -54.08 1.87 25.57
CA VAL A 17 -53.78 2.38 26.91
C VAL A 17 -52.30 2.14 27.29
N ASN A 18 -51.75 0.97 26.94
CA ASN A 18 -50.34 0.66 27.24
C ASN A 18 -49.40 1.52 26.40
N ARG A 19 -49.71 1.70 25.11
CA ARG A 19 -48.93 2.58 24.24
C ARG A 19 -48.92 4.01 24.74
N SER A 20 -50.09 4.55 25.11
CA SER A 20 -50.20 5.89 25.70
C SER A 20 -49.38 6.01 26.99
N LEU A 21 -49.48 5.04 27.90
CA LEU A 21 -48.75 5.07 29.17
C LEU A 21 -47.22 5.02 28.96
N LEU A 22 -46.72 4.13 28.11
CA LEU A 22 -45.29 4.05 27.81
C LEU A 22 -44.80 5.27 27.03
N SER A 23 -45.64 5.84 26.16
CA SER A 23 -45.35 7.10 25.48
C SER A 23 -45.20 8.23 26.50
N ASP A 24 -46.13 8.36 27.45
CA ASP A 24 -46.08 9.38 28.50
C ASP A 24 -44.84 9.24 29.40
N ILE A 25 -44.43 8.00 29.70
CA ILE A 25 -43.22 7.73 30.50
C ILE A 25 -41.94 8.16 29.76
N LEU A 26 -41.89 8.05 28.43
CA LEU A 26 -40.66 8.16 27.64
C LEU A 26 -40.56 9.43 26.78
N SER A 27 -41.66 10.15 26.55
CA SER A 27 -41.73 11.32 25.64
C SER A 27 -40.89 12.52 26.08
N ASP A 28 -40.50 12.58 27.36
CA ASP A 28 -39.65 13.63 27.92
C ASP A 28 -38.18 13.51 27.47
N ASP A 29 -37.74 12.32 27.04
CA ASP A 29 -36.37 12.09 26.59
C ASP A 29 -36.28 11.60 25.14
N TYR A 30 -37.34 10.98 24.61
CA TYR A 30 -37.31 10.26 23.35
C TYR A 30 -38.42 10.69 22.39
N ASN A 31 -38.21 10.44 21.09
CA ASN A 31 -39.27 10.48 20.10
C ASN A 31 -39.97 9.13 20.09
N ILE A 32 -41.30 9.12 20.21
CA ILE A 32 -42.07 7.88 20.25
C ILE A 32 -42.74 7.64 18.91
N VAL A 33 -42.66 6.40 18.44
CA VAL A 33 -43.43 5.88 17.31
C VAL A 33 -44.21 4.68 17.82
N GLU A 34 -45.49 4.62 17.50
CA GLU A 34 -46.37 3.55 17.95
C GLU A 34 -46.74 2.60 16.80
N ALA A 35 -46.94 1.34 17.13
CA ALA A 35 -47.51 0.30 16.28
C ALA A 35 -48.55 -0.49 17.08
N ARG A 36 -49.66 -0.87 16.44
CA ARG A 36 -50.75 -1.61 17.08
C ARG A 36 -50.64 -3.13 16.96
N ASP A 37 -49.73 -3.63 16.13
CA ASP A 37 -49.44 -5.04 15.96
C ASP A 37 -48.03 -5.25 15.38
N GLY A 38 -47.60 -6.51 15.28
CA GLY A 38 -46.27 -6.85 14.76
C GLY A 38 -46.07 -6.48 13.29
N ALA A 39 -47.13 -6.50 12.47
CA ALA A 39 -47.05 -6.18 11.05
C ALA A 39 -46.76 -4.67 10.84
N GLU A 40 -47.47 -3.80 11.55
CA GLU A 40 -47.21 -2.37 11.54
C GLU A 40 -45.82 -2.04 12.09
N ALA A 41 -45.37 -2.74 13.15
CA ALA A 41 -44.04 -2.56 13.71
C ALA A 41 -42.92 -2.86 12.68
N LEU A 42 -43.04 -3.97 11.94
CA LEU A 42 -42.08 -4.33 10.89
C LEU A 42 -42.10 -3.34 9.72
N ASP A 43 -43.27 -2.87 9.31
CA ASP A 43 -43.38 -1.85 8.25
C ASP A 43 -42.71 -0.53 8.65
N ILE A 44 -42.84 -0.13 9.91
CA ILE A 44 -42.17 1.06 10.46
C ILE A 44 -40.66 0.85 10.50
N LEU A 45 -40.18 -0.30 10.97
CA LEU A 45 -38.75 -0.64 11.00
C LEU A 45 -38.12 -0.61 9.61
N ARG A 46 -38.83 -1.13 8.59
CA ARG A 46 -38.40 -1.06 7.18
C ARG A 46 -38.32 0.37 6.64
N ARG A 47 -39.33 1.20 6.93
CA ARG A 47 -39.38 2.59 6.42
C ARG A 47 -38.41 3.53 7.13
N LYS A 48 -38.07 3.22 8.38
CA LYS A 48 -37.22 4.05 9.25
C LYS A 48 -35.94 3.32 9.66
N GLU A 49 -35.37 2.54 8.74
CA GLU A 49 -34.12 1.82 8.95
C GLU A 49 -33.01 2.77 9.44
N GLY A 50 -32.28 2.36 10.49
CA GLY A 50 -31.23 3.16 11.14
C GLY A 50 -31.72 4.37 11.96
N ALA A 51 -33.02 4.67 12.01
CA ALA A 51 -33.56 5.80 12.78
C ALA A 51 -34.18 5.38 14.13
N ILE A 52 -34.48 4.09 14.32
CA ILE A 52 -35.07 3.54 15.54
C ILE A 52 -33.94 3.02 16.43
N SER A 53 -33.90 3.51 17.67
CA SER A 53 -32.83 3.22 18.64
C SER A 53 -33.20 2.09 19.61
N LEU A 54 -34.49 1.77 19.75
CA LEU A 54 -34.99 0.69 20.60
C LEU A 54 -36.42 0.31 20.21
N VAL A 55 -36.76 -0.97 20.34
CA VAL A 55 -38.14 -1.47 20.20
C VAL A 55 -38.63 -1.99 21.55
N LEU A 56 -39.76 -1.47 22.00
CA LEU A 56 -40.58 -2.03 23.07
C LEU A 56 -41.67 -2.88 22.43
N LEU A 57 -41.64 -4.20 22.66
CA LEU A 57 -42.45 -5.17 21.91
C LEU A 57 -43.31 -6.02 22.84
N ASP A 58 -44.63 -5.97 22.69
CA ASP A 58 -45.53 -6.96 23.29
C ASP A 58 -45.38 -8.30 22.56
N ILE A 59 -45.46 -9.40 23.31
CA ILE A 59 -45.49 -10.75 22.74
C ILE A 59 -46.87 -11.08 22.19
N VAL A 60 -47.92 -10.69 22.90
CA VAL A 60 -49.29 -11.11 22.56
C VAL A 60 -49.99 -9.99 21.80
N MET A 61 -50.02 -10.10 20.48
CA MET A 61 -50.67 -9.13 19.59
C MET A 61 -51.51 -9.85 18.53
N PRO A 62 -52.58 -9.22 18.00
CA PRO A 62 -53.33 -9.76 16.88
C PRO A 62 -52.53 -9.68 15.57
N ASN A 63 -52.92 -10.47 14.58
CA ASN A 63 -52.32 -10.57 13.23
C ASN A 63 -50.90 -11.15 13.20
N MET A 64 -49.94 -10.51 13.87
CA MET A 64 -48.56 -10.95 13.98
C MET A 64 -48.08 -10.75 15.41
N ASP A 65 -47.65 -11.84 16.04
CA ASP A 65 -47.20 -11.83 17.42
C ASP A 65 -45.74 -11.35 17.58
N GLY A 66 -45.32 -11.06 18.81
CA GLY A 66 -43.96 -10.56 19.06
C GLY A 66 -42.86 -11.58 18.76
N PHE A 67 -43.14 -12.89 18.83
CA PHE A 67 -42.16 -13.90 18.45
C PHE A 67 -41.95 -13.98 16.94
N GLU A 68 -43.00 -13.78 16.15
CA GLU A 68 -42.92 -13.66 14.70
C GLU A 68 -42.08 -12.44 14.29
N VAL A 69 -42.28 -11.30 14.96
CA VAL A 69 -41.44 -10.10 14.79
C VAL A 69 -39.97 -10.41 15.10
N LEU A 70 -39.69 -11.01 16.26
CA LEU A 70 -38.32 -11.37 16.65
C LEU A 70 -37.66 -12.36 15.67
N THR A 71 -38.42 -13.35 15.18
CA THR A 71 -37.96 -14.31 14.17
C THR A 71 -37.61 -13.61 12.86
N TYR A 72 -38.43 -12.64 12.46
CA TYR A 72 -38.16 -11.82 11.28
C TYR A 72 -36.90 -10.97 11.46
N LEU A 73 -36.73 -10.30 12.61
CA LEU A 73 -35.55 -9.47 12.88
C LEU A 73 -34.26 -10.28 12.88
N ARG A 74 -34.28 -11.46 13.50
CA ARG A 74 -33.11 -12.36 13.54
C ARG A 74 -32.73 -12.85 12.13
N SER A 75 -33.72 -13.25 11.33
CA SER A 75 -33.48 -13.78 9.98
C SER A 75 -32.85 -12.73 9.04
N ASN A 76 -33.10 -11.44 9.31
CA ASN A 76 -32.54 -10.31 8.56
C ASN A 76 -31.35 -9.63 9.28
N LYS A 77 -30.85 -10.20 10.39
CA LYS A 77 -29.76 -9.66 11.25
C LYS A 77 -30.01 -8.29 11.88
N TRP A 78 -31.24 -7.77 11.84
CA TRP A 78 -31.59 -6.45 12.40
C TRP A 78 -31.54 -6.40 13.94
N SER A 79 -31.65 -7.56 14.59
CA SER A 79 -31.51 -7.69 16.04
C SER A 79 -30.11 -7.33 16.57
N GLU A 80 -29.09 -7.28 15.70
CA GLU A 80 -27.73 -6.88 16.08
C GLU A 80 -27.57 -5.35 16.16
N ASP A 81 -28.44 -4.60 15.48
CA ASP A 81 -28.35 -3.15 15.34
C ASP A 81 -29.42 -2.41 16.15
N VAL A 82 -30.60 -3.01 16.32
CA VAL A 82 -31.71 -2.42 17.09
C VAL A 82 -32.09 -3.31 18.27
N PRO A 83 -31.89 -2.85 19.52
CA PRO A 83 -32.27 -3.63 20.69
C PRO A 83 -33.78 -3.75 20.84
N VAL A 84 -34.25 -4.95 21.19
CA VAL A 84 -35.65 -5.23 21.53
C VAL A 84 -35.77 -5.54 23.01
N ILE A 85 -36.61 -4.78 23.72
CA ILE A 85 -37.07 -5.10 25.06
C ILE A 85 -38.51 -5.59 24.94
N VAL A 86 -38.75 -6.78 25.47
CA VAL A 86 -40.09 -7.35 25.46
C VAL A 86 -40.90 -6.82 26.64
N ILE A 87 -42.14 -6.45 26.37
CA ILE A 87 -43.15 -6.15 27.37
C ILE A 87 -44.04 -7.36 27.55
N SER A 88 -44.25 -7.81 28.79
CA SER A 88 -45.08 -8.98 29.04
C SER A 88 -45.81 -8.89 30.38
N ALA A 89 -47.04 -9.39 30.42
CA ALA A 89 -47.72 -9.76 31.67
C ALA A 89 -47.45 -11.23 32.07
N GLU A 90 -46.96 -12.03 31.13
CA GLU A 90 -46.64 -13.45 31.30
C GLU A 90 -45.23 -13.61 31.88
N THR A 91 -45.13 -14.33 33.00
CA THR A 91 -43.85 -14.59 33.70
C THR A 91 -43.36 -16.03 33.52
N SER A 92 -44.04 -16.83 32.70
CA SER A 92 -43.64 -18.20 32.39
C SER A 92 -42.19 -18.28 31.92
N PRO A 93 -41.34 -19.08 32.59
CA PRO A 93 -39.94 -19.25 32.21
C PRO A 93 -39.75 -19.77 30.77
N ALA A 94 -40.75 -20.44 30.20
CA ALA A 94 -40.69 -20.94 28.83
C ALA A 94 -40.73 -19.81 27.79
N TYR A 95 -41.56 -18.80 28.01
CA TYR A 95 -41.69 -17.64 27.11
C TYR A 95 -40.44 -16.76 27.15
N ILE A 96 -39.93 -16.51 28.36
CA ILE A 96 -38.71 -15.72 28.57
C ILE A 96 -37.50 -16.39 27.89
N ARG A 97 -37.33 -17.71 28.06
CA ARG A 97 -36.28 -18.46 27.37
C ARG A 97 -36.38 -18.35 25.86
N LYS A 98 -37.58 -18.55 25.31
CA LYS A 98 -37.82 -18.46 23.86
C LYS A 98 -37.45 -17.08 23.30
N GLY A 99 -37.76 -15.99 24.00
CA GLY A 99 -37.40 -14.66 23.51
C GLY A 99 -35.90 -14.38 23.60
N PHE A 100 -35.19 -14.85 24.64
CA PHE A 100 -33.73 -14.76 24.69
C PHE A 100 -33.07 -15.56 23.56
N GLU A 101 -33.57 -16.75 23.24
CA GLU A 101 -33.11 -17.55 22.09
C GLU A 101 -33.31 -16.84 20.74
N LEU A 102 -34.24 -15.87 20.67
CA LEU A 102 -34.53 -15.06 19.50
C LEU A 102 -33.84 -13.69 19.50
N GLY A 103 -33.01 -13.37 20.50
CA GLY A 103 -32.19 -12.16 20.54
C GLY A 103 -32.78 -10.98 21.31
N VAL A 104 -33.79 -11.21 22.17
CA VAL A 104 -34.31 -10.18 23.09
C VAL A 104 -33.22 -9.76 24.07
N VAL A 105 -33.11 -8.45 24.32
CA VAL A 105 -32.09 -7.89 25.22
C VAL A 105 -32.56 -7.91 26.67
N ASP A 106 -33.84 -7.60 26.90
CA ASP A 106 -34.39 -7.46 28.24
C ASP A 106 -35.92 -7.60 28.25
N TYR A 107 -36.50 -7.67 29.46
CA TYR A 107 -37.95 -7.74 29.69
C TYR A 107 -38.43 -6.68 30.67
N VAL A 108 -39.62 -6.15 30.39
CA VAL A 108 -40.39 -5.27 31.27
C VAL A 108 -41.70 -5.96 31.61
N ASN A 109 -41.91 -6.20 32.91
CA ASN A 109 -43.14 -6.79 33.41
C ASN A 109 -44.23 -5.72 33.58
N ARG A 110 -45.48 -6.12 33.36
CA ARG A 110 -46.66 -5.34 33.75
C ARG A 110 -47.06 -5.65 35.21
N PRO A 111 -47.56 -4.68 36.01
CA PRO A 111 -47.74 -3.26 35.68
C PRO A 111 -46.42 -2.50 35.57
N PHE A 112 -46.38 -1.45 34.75
CA PHE A 112 -45.17 -0.67 34.52
C PHE A 112 -44.83 0.21 35.72
N ASP A 113 -43.58 0.12 36.16
CA ASP A 113 -42.97 1.12 37.02
C ASP A 113 -42.25 2.15 36.11
N PRO A 114 -42.68 3.43 36.09
CA PRO A 114 -42.10 4.45 35.22
C PRO A 114 -40.58 4.60 35.34
N GLU A 115 -40.05 4.57 36.57
CA GLU A 115 -38.61 4.74 36.80
C GLU A 115 -37.83 3.53 36.28
N VAL A 116 -38.36 2.33 36.48
CA VAL A 116 -37.73 1.08 35.99
C VAL A 116 -37.72 1.04 34.47
N VAL A 117 -38.85 1.37 33.81
CA VAL A 117 -38.93 1.39 32.34
C VAL A 117 -37.93 2.39 31.77
N LEU A 118 -37.93 3.62 32.28
CA LEU A 118 -37.03 4.67 31.82
C LEU A 118 -35.57 4.26 31.99
N GLN A 119 -35.21 3.67 33.14
CA GLN A 119 -33.84 3.25 33.39
C GLN A 119 -33.42 2.07 32.50
N ARG A 120 -34.29 1.10 32.25
CA ARG A 120 -34.01 -0.03 31.33
C ARG A 120 -33.80 0.43 29.90
N VAL A 121 -34.66 1.33 29.42
CA VAL A 121 -34.55 1.94 28.09
C VAL A 121 -33.24 2.73 27.98
N ARG A 122 -32.95 3.62 28.94
CA ARG A 122 -31.71 4.41 28.97
C ARG A 122 -30.45 3.51 28.95
N ASN A 123 -30.41 2.50 29.82
CA ASN A 123 -29.27 1.58 29.91
C ASN A 123 -29.07 0.79 28.60
N THR A 124 -30.16 0.31 28.00
CA THR A 124 -30.12 -0.49 26.78
C THR A 124 -29.65 0.34 25.59
N ILE A 125 -30.20 1.53 25.41
CA ILE A 125 -29.78 2.45 24.35
C ILE A 125 -28.31 2.85 24.53
N ALA A 126 -27.89 3.17 25.76
CA ALA A 126 -26.50 3.52 26.04
C ALA A 126 -25.53 2.35 25.76
N LEU A 127 -25.94 1.11 26.09
CA LEU A 127 -25.15 -0.09 25.81
C LEU A 127 -24.96 -0.29 24.31
N PHE A 128 -26.03 -0.21 23.51
CA PHE A 128 -25.95 -0.39 22.05
C PHE A 128 -25.21 0.75 21.36
N ALA A 129 -25.40 1.99 21.81
CA ALA A 129 -24.61 3.13 21.33
C ALA A 129 -23.10 2.93 21.60
N LYS A 130 -22.73 2.44 22.78
CA LYS A 130 -21.34 2.11 23.11
C LYS A 130 -20.81 0.95 22.27
N GLN A 131 -21.62 -0.09 22.04
CA GLN A 131 -21.23 -1.22 21.19
C GLN A 131 -20.99 -0.79 19.74
N SER A 132 -21.88 0.05 19.17
CA SER A 132 -21.70 0.61 17.83
C SER A 132 -20.40 1.42 17.75
N LEU A 133 -20.19 2.33 18.69
CA LEU A 133 -18.96 3.14 18.75
C LEU A 133 -17.70 2.27 18.82
N LEU A 134 -17.70 1.21 19.65
CA LEU A 134 -16.56 0.29 19.74
C LEU A 134 -16.35 -0.49 18.44
N LYS A 135 -17.41 -0.94 17.77
CA LYS A 135 -17.30 -1.60 16.45
C LYS A 135 -16.67 -0.66 15.42
N ASP A 136 -17.12 0.60 15.38
CA ASP A 136 -16.61 1.60 14.45
C ASP A 136 -15.14 1.92 14.72
N LEU A 137 -14.76 2.13 15.99
CA LEU A 137 -13.36 2.37 16.39
C LEU A 137 -12.46 1.17 16.05
N ILE A 138 -12.93 -0.06 16.24
CA ILE A 138 -12.17 -1.26 15.87
C ILE A 138 -11.99 -1.32 14.35
N ALA A 139 -13.05 -1.06 13.58
CA ALA A 139 -12.99 -1.07 12.12
C ALA A 139 -12.00 0.00 11.61
N GLU A 140 -12.07 1.21 12.16
CA GLU A 140 -11.15 2.30 11.85
C GLU A 140 -9.69 1.94 12.22
N GLN A 141 -9.48 1.39 13.42
CA GLN A 141 -8.14 0.98 13.87
C GLN A 141 -7.55 -0.17 13.04
N VAL A 142 -8.38 -1.13 12.62
CA VAL A 142 -7.96 -2.21 11.70
C VAL A 142 -7.55 -1.62 10.36
N GLN A 143 -8.36 -0.73 9.80
CA GLN A 143 -8.07 -0.07 8.53
C GLN A 143 -6.79 0.77 8.60
N GLU A 144 -6.60 1.52 9.68
CA GLU A 144 -5.39 2.31 9.90
C GLU A 144 -4.15 1.42 10.02
N ARG A 145 -4.24 0.33 10.78
CA ARG A 145 -3.15 -0.66 10.91
C ARG A 145 -2.81 -1.31 9.57
N GLU A 146 -3.81 -1.68 8.76
CA GLU A 146 -3.59 -2.24 7.42
C GLU A 146 -2.91 -1.24 6.48
N LYS A 147 -3.32 0.03 6.53
CA LYS A 147 -2.69 1.11 5.77
C LYS A 147 -1.24 1.29 6.19
N THR A 148 -0.96 1.33 7.49
CA THR A 148 0.40 1.47 8.03
C THR A 148 1.28 0.28 7.68
N ASN A 149 0.76 -0.95 7.76
CA ASN A 149 1.50 -2.15 7.36
C ASN A 149 1.82 -2.14 5.87
N THR A 150 0.86 -1.75 5.03
CA THR A 150 1.06 -1.63 3.58
C THR A 150 2.17 -0.60 3.27
N LEU A 151 2.14 0.55 3.94
CA LEU A 151 3.17 1.58 3.79
C LEU A 151 4.56 1.07 4.20
N MET A 152 4.67 0.32 5.30
CA MET A 152 5.95 -0.28 5.71
C MET A 152 6.51 -1.25 4.66
N VAL A 153 5.65 -2.10 4.09
CA VAL A 153 6.03 -3.02 3.02
C VAL A 153 6.48 -2.23 1.78
N ASP A 154 5.74 -1.20 1.39
CA ASP A 154 6.10 -0.35 0.23
C ASP A 154 7.45 0.37 0.45
N ILE A 155 7.72 0.87 1.67
CA ILE A 155 9.02 1.49 2.03
C ILE A 155 10.16 0.48 1.91
N LEU A 156 10.02 -0.70 2.53
CA LEU A 156 11.06 -1.74 2.48
C LEU A 156 11.33 -2.21 1.05
N SER A 157 10.27 -2.33 0.26
CA SER A 157 10.37 -2.72 -1.14
C SER A 157 11.08 -1.65 -1.97
N THR A 158 10.77 -0.37 -1.73
CA THR A 158 11.45 0.76 -2.37
C THR A 158 12.96 0.76 -2.06
N VAL A 159 13.35 0.42 -0.83
CA VAL A 159 14.77 0.33 -0.43
C VAL A 159 15.50 -0.77 -1.21
N VAL A 160 14.87 -1.94 -1.40
CA VAL A 160 15.43 -3.03 -2.20
C VAL A 160 15.55 -2.62 -3.66
N GLU A 161 14.52 -1.99 -4.23
CA GLU A 161 14.51 -1.51 -5.62
C GLU A 161 15.58 -0.42 -5.87
N PHE A 162 15.82 0.47 -4.91
CA PHE A 162 16.87 1.49 -5.00
C PHE A 162 18.25 0.86 -5.24
N ARG A 163 18.53 -0.28 -4.60
CA ARG A 163 19.78 -1.03 -4.78
C ARG A 163 19.87 -1.72 -6.15
N ASN A 164 18.72 -2.11 -6.73
CA ASN A 164 18.62 -2.83 -8.01
C ASN A 164 18.57 -1.92 -9.25
N GLY A 165 18.45 -0.60 -9.08
CA GLY A 165 18.19 0.32 -10.18
C GLY A 165 16.82 0.12 -10.84
N GLU A 166 15.88 -0.53 -10.15
CA GLU A 166 14.48 -0.69 -10.56
C GLU A 166 13.65 0.52 -10.09
N SER A 167 12.50 0.78 -10.74
CA SER A 167 11.63 1.90 -10.34
C SER A 167 10.74 1.52 -9.17
N GLY A 168 10.51 2.47 -8.24
CA GLY A 168 9.55 2.40 -7.11
C GLY A 168 8.14 1.88 -7.43
N LEU A 169 7.79 1.85 -8.72
CA LEU A 169 6.49 1.47 -9.24
C LEU A 169 6.39 -0.02 -9.58
N HIS A 170 7.51 -0.74 -9.69
CA HIS A 170 7.52 -2.16 -10.05
C HIS A 170 6.77 -2.99 -9.02
N VAL A 171 7.16 -2.92 -7.74
CA VAL A 171 6.45 -3.60 -6.66
C VAL A 171 4.95 -3.27 -6.65
N ALA A 172 4.59 -1.99 -6.79
CA ALA A 172 3.19 -1.58 -6.83
C ALA A 172 2.42 -2.23 -7.99
N ARG A 173 3.02 -2.36 -9.18
CA ARG A 173 2.42 -3.05 -10.33
C ARG A 173 2.31 -4.55 -10.10
N ILE A 174 3.33 -5.20 -9.53
CA ILE A 174 3.29 -6.62 -9.18
C ILE A 174 2.12 -6.94 -8.27
N ARG A 175 1.89 -6.13 -7.22
CA ARG A 175 0.76 -6.33 -6.30
C ARG A 175 -0.59 -6.27 -7.03
N ILE A 176 -0.77 -5.30 -7.92
CA ILE A 176 -2.00 -5.10 -8.69
C ILE A 176 -2.22 -6.27 -9.66
N ILE A 177 -1.20 -6.63 -10.43
CA ILE A 177 -1.27 -7.73 -11.39
C ILE A 177 -1.61 -9.04 -10.65
N THR A 178 -0.95 -9.28 -9.51
CA THR A 178 -1.21 -10.44 -8.65
C THR A 178 -2.65 -10.47 -8.15
N GLU A 179 -3.19 -9.34 -7.68
CA GLU A 179 -4.57 -9.24 -7.20
C GLU A 179 -5.59 -9.54 -8.30
N ILE A 180 -5.41 -8.95 -9.49
CA ILE A 180 -6.29 -9.16 -10.64
C ILE A 180 -6.29 -10.64 -11.06
N LEU A 181 -5.10 -11.25 -11.17
CA LEU A 181 -4.97 -12.65 -11.56
C LEU A 181 -5.60 -13.60 -10.51
N LEU A 182 -5.41 -13.32 -9.22
CA LEU A 182 -6.00 -14.12 -8.14
C LEU A 182 -7.53 -14.00 -8.09
N GLU A 183 -8.08 -12.81 -8.32
CA GLU A 183 -9.54 -12.62 -8.34
C GLU A 183 -10.16 -13.33 -9.55
N ALA A 184 -9.51 -13.28 -10.72
CA ALA A 184 -9.91 -14.06 -11.89
C ALA A 184 -9.85 -15.57 -11.62
N MET A 185 -8.77 -16.06 -10.98
CA MET A 185 -8.65 -17.47 -10.60
C MET A 185 -9.74 -17.89 -9.61
N LYS A 186 -10.03 -17.06 -8.60
CA LYS A 186 -11.07 -17.32 -7.59
C LYS A 186 -12.44 -17.51 -8.23
N GLN A 187 -12.78 -16.70 -9.23
CA GLN A 187 -14.07 -16.78 -9.91
C GLN A 187 -14.19 -18.03 -10.78
N ARG A 188 -13.09 -18.47 -11.41
CA ARG A 188 -13.12 -19.50 -12.44
C ARG A 188 -12.72 -20.88 -11.97
N PHE A 189 -11.88 -20.96 -10.95
CA PHE A 189 -11.31 -22.19 -10.41
C PHE A 189 -11.49 -22.25 -8.87
N PRO A 190 -12.70 -22.54 -8.38
CA PRO A 190 -13.01 -22.61 -6.95
C PRO A 190 -12.15 -23.63 -6.17
N GLU A 191 -11.55 -24.61 -6.86
CA GLU A 191 -10.64 -25.62 -6.31
C GLU A 191 -9.40 -25.03 -5.62
N TYR A 192 -8.94 -23.84 -6.03
CA TYR A 192 -7.83 -23.14 -5.38
C TYR A 192 -8.21 -22.55 -4.01
N ARG A 193 -9.50 -22.51 -3.65
CA ARG A 193 -10.01 -22.05 -2.33
C ARG A 193 -9.46 -20.68 -1.93
N LEU A 194 -9.45 -19.74 -2.88
CA LEU A 194 -9.06 -18.36 -2.69
C LEU A 194 -10.17 -17.58 -1.99
N THR A 195 -9.85 -16.91 -0.89
CA THR A 195 -10.74 -16.01 -0.16
C THR A 195 -10.24 -14.57 -0.29
N PRO A 196 -11.08 -13.53 -0.11
CA PRO A 196 -10.62 -12.14 -0.15
C PRO A 196 -9.41 -11.88 0.75
N SER A 197 -9.39 -12.47 1.95
CA SER A 197 -8.26 -12.36 2.88
C SER A 197 -6.99 -13.02 2.36
N LYS A 198 -7.07 -14.18 1.69
CA LYS A 198 -5.90 -14.83 1.08
C LYS A 198 -5.37 -14.04 -0.11
N ILE A 199 -6.25 -13.45 -0.92
CA ILE A 199 -5.84 -12.61 -2.05
C ILE A 199 -5.07 -11.40 -1.53
N ALA A 200 -5.62 -10.69 -0.55
CA ALA A 200 -4.93 -9.56 0.09
C ALA A 200 -3.58 -9.97 0.71
N LEU A 201 -3.51 -11.15 1.35
CA LEU A 201 -2.28 -11.70 1.91
C LEU A 201 -1.19 -11.92 0.84
N ILE A 202 -1.53 -12.64 -0.24
CA ILE A 202 -0.59 -12.96 -1.32
C ILE A 202 -0.15 -11.69 -2.04
N SER A 203 -1.09 -10.79 -2.36
CA SER A 203 -0.78 -9.51 -2.99
C SER A 203 0.12 -8.64 -2.12
N ASN A 204 -0.01 -8.67 -0.79
CA ASN A 204 0.90 -7.95 0.10
C ASN A 204 2.28 -8.63 0.17
N ALA A 205 2.33 -9.95 0.23
CA ALA A 205 3.57 -10.72 0.28
C ALA A 205 4.38 -10.64 -1.03
N ALA A 206 3.70 -10.46 -2.18
CA ALA A 206 4.33 -10.33 -3.49
C ALA A 206 5.36 -9.18 -3.57
N ALA A 207 5.19 -8.13 -2.77
CA ALA A 207 6.13 -7.01 -2.69
C ALA A 207 7.53 -7.42 -2.20
N LEU A 208 7.62 -8.52 -1.45
CA LEU A 208 8.85 -9.00 -0.84
C LEU A 208 9.60 -10.03 -1.68
N HIS A 209 9.08 -10.43 -2.85
CA HIS A 209 9.62 -11.54 -3.66
C HIS A 209 11.13 -11.42 -3.91
N ASP A 210 11.62 -10.19 -4.06
CA ASP A 210 13.00 -9.85 -4.39
C ASP A 210 13.83 -9.34 -3.21
N ILE A 211 13.35 -9.46 -1.96
CA ILE A 211 14.08 -8.94 -0.78
C ILE A 211 15.50 -9.52 -0.65
N GLY A 212 15.70 -10.77 -1.10
CA GLY A 212 17.01 -11.42 -1.09
C GLY A 212 18.04 -10.78 -2.03
N LYS A 213 17.62 -9.93 -2.98
CA LYS A 213 18.55 -9.18 -3.83
C LYS A 213 19.49 -8.29 -3.03
N ILE A 214 19.15 -7.93 -1.78
CA ILE A 214 20.00 -7.16 -0.87
C ILE A 214 21.36 -7.83 -0.55
N ALA A 215 21.46 -9.15 -0.71
CA ALA A 215 22.70 -9.88 -0.49
C ALA A 215 23.52 -10.12 -1.77
N ILE A 216 22.95 -9.82 -2.94
CA ILE A 216 23.65 -10.01 -4.22
C ILE A 216 24.73 -8.93 -4.39
N PRO A 217 25.96 -9.29 -4.82
CA PRO A 217 27.02 -8.31 -5.08
C PRO A 217 26.60 -7.25 -6.10
N GLU A 218 26.98 -5.99 -5.85
CA GLU A 218 26.55 -4.84 -6.66
C GLU A 218 27.02 -4.96 -8.12
N GLU A 219 28.21 -5.52 -8.34
CA GLU A 219 28.80 -5.71 -9.66
C GLU A 219 28.02 -6.70 -10.52
N ILE A 220 27.29 -7.63 -9.88
CA ILE A 220 26.41 -8.61 -10.55
C ILE A 220 25.02 -8.01 -10.70
N LEU A 221 24.48 -7.44 -9.62
CA LEU A 221 23.13 -6.88 -9.56
C LEU A 221 22.93 -5.74 -10.58
N ASN A 222 23.91 -4.82 -10.68
CA ASN A 222 23.84 -3.63 -11.52
C ASN A 222 24.72 -3.73 -12.78
N LYS A 223 25.08 -4.95 -13.20
CA LYS A 223 25.94 -5.17 -14.37
C LYS A 223 25.29 -4.60 -15.65
N PRO A 224 25.94 -3.69 -16.39
CA PRO A 224 25.39 -3.14 -17.63
C PRO A 224 25.58 -4.12 -18.80
N GLY A 225 24.81 -5.20 -18.81
CA GLY A 225 24.90 -6.23 -19.85
C GLY A 225 24.33 -7.58 -19.42
N ARG A 226 24.60 -8.61 -20.23
CA ARG A 226 24.24 -9.99 -19.86
C ARG A 226 25.19 -10.50 -18.79
N LEU A 227 24.63 -11.24 -17.82
CA LEU A 227 25.40 -12.00 -16.84
C LEU A 227 26.12 -13.16 -17.53
N THR A 228 27.30 -13.54 -17.04
CA THR A 228 27.90 -14.85 -17.37
C THR A 228 27.13 -15.96 -16.66
N ASP A 229 27.38 -17.21 -17.04
CA ASP A 229 26.72 -18.35 -16.41
C ASP A 229 27.05 -18.40 -14.91
N GLU A 230 28.30 -18.12 -14.50
CA GLU A 230 28.70 -18.07 -13.09
C GLU A 230 28.05 -16.92 -12.33
N GLU A 231 27.95 -15.73 -12.94
CA GLU A 231 27.25 -14.59 -12.34
C GLU A 231 25.74 -14.85 -12.23
N PHE A 232 25.16 -15.56 -13.20
CA PHE A 232 23.77 -15.96 -13.16
C PHE A 232 23.50 -16.98 -12.06
N GLU A 233 24.41 -17.94 -11.82
CA GLU A 233 24.34 -18.83 -10.65
C GLU A 233 24.30 -18.05 -9.32
N ILE A 234 25.10 -16.99 -9.20
CA ILE A 234 25.07 -16.10 -8.03
C ILE A 234 23.75 -15.33 -7.98
N MET A 235 23.28 -14.76 -9.11
CA MET A 235 22.02 -14.03 -9.15
C MET A 235 20.84 -14.90 -8.67
N LYS A 236 20.79 -16.17 -9.07
CA LYS A 236 19.73 -17.11 -8.67
C LYS A 236 19.63 -17.32 -7.15
N THR A 237 20.68 -17.04 -6.38
CA THR A 237 20.66 -17.28 -4.94
C THR A 237 19.76 -16.31 -4.18
N HIS A 238 19.33 -15.18 -4.79
CA HIS A 238 18.45 -14.22 -4.10
C HIS A 238 17.14 -14.86 -3.62
N ALA A 239 16.61 -15.84 -4.38
CA ALA A 239 15.39 -16.55 -4.02
C ALA A 239 15.54 -17.32 -2.69
N ALA A 240 16.63 -18.09 -2.57
CA ALA A 240 16.94 -18.83 -1.35
C ALA A 240 17.31 -17.90 -0.19
N ILE A 241 18.09 -16.85 -0.45
CA ILE A 241 18.46 -15.85 0.56
C ILE A 241 17.22 -15.14 1.11
N GLY A 242 16.27 -14.76 0.26
CA GLY A 242 15.03 -14.12 0.68
C GLY A 242 14.21 -14.98 1.63
N ASP A 243 14.10 -16.29 1.35
CA ASP A 243 13.50 -17.27 2.25
C ASP A 243 14.27 -17.41 3.57
N GLU A 244 15.60 -17.57 3.52
CA GLU A 244 16.46 -17.68 4.71
C GLU A 244 16.38 -16.45 5.62
N MET A 245 16.31 -15.24 5.04
CA MET A 245 16.13 -13.99 5.77
C MET A 245 14.83 -13.98 6.57
N LEU A 246 13.73 -14.41 5.93
CA LEU A 246 12.41 -14.48 6.55
C LEU A 246 12.32 -15.62 7.58
N GLU A 247 12.97 -16.75 7.32
CA GLU A 247 13.13 -17.83 8.30
C GLU A 247 13.97 -17.41 9.52
N GLY A 248 14.92 -16.50 9.32
CA GLY A 248 15.80 -15.96 10.35
C GLY A 248 15.15 -14.95 11.31
N LEU A 249 13.90 -14.52 11.07
CA LEU A 249 13.22 -13.48 11.88
C LEU A 249 13.06 -13.89 13.35
N HIS A 250 13.57 -13.12 14.30
CA HIS A 250 13.48 -13.47 15.73
C HIS A 250 12.04 -13.61 16.27
N PHE A 251 11.07 -12.95 15.62
CA PHE A 251 9.65 -12.97 15.98
C PHE A 251 8.79 -13.02 14.71
N GLY A 252 7.59 -13.62 14.81
CA GLY A 252 6.61 -13.62 13.72
C GLY A 252 6.86 -14.64 12.60
N LYS A 253 7.77 -15.62 12.81
CA LYS A 253 8.07 -16.66 11.80
C LYS A 253 6.85 -17.48 11.36
N ASP A 254 5.94 -17.71 12.30
CA ASP A 254 4.74 -18.53 12.11
C ASP A 254 3.53 -17.72 11.62
N GLU A 255 3.70 -16.42 11.36
CA GLU A 255 2.62 -15.58 10.81
C GLU A 255 2.34 -15.96 9.36
N ASP A 256 1.05 -15.95 8.97
CA ASP A 256 0.60 -16.30 7.63
C ASP A 256 1.29 -15.47 6.54
N LEU A 257 1.55 -14.18 6.83
CA LEU A 257 2.26 -13.28 5.90
C LEU A 257 3.70 -13.73 5.67
N VAL A 258 4.41 -14.11 6.73
CA VAL A 258 5.81 -14.54 6.62
C VAL A 258 5.89 -15.88 5.90
N THR A 259 5.00 -16.81 6.23
CA THR A 259 4.92 -18.10 5.53
C THR A 259 4.66 -17.90 4.04
N CYS A 260 3.68 -17.08 3.67
CA CYS A 260 3.38 -16.76 2.28
C CYS A 260 4.55 -16.05 1.57
N ALA A 261 5.20 -15.10 2.24
CA ALA A 261 6.35 -14.38 1.67
C ALA A 261 7.54 -15.32 1.43
N ARG A 262 7.79 -16.28 2.34
CA ARG A 262 8.82 -17.31 2.16
C ARG A 262 8.57 -18.17 0.93
N GLU A 263 7.34 -18.63 0.74
CA GLU A 263 6.95 -19.41 -0.45
C GLU A 263 7.18 -18.61 -1.75
N ILE A 264 6.81 -17.33 -1.76
CA ILE A 264 7.02 -16.44 -2.91
C ILE A 264 8.51 -16.21 -3.15
N CYS A 265 9.27 -15.76 -2.15
CA CYS A 265 10.71 -15.51 -2.26
C CYS A 265 11.43 -16.75 -2.82
N ARG A 266 11.16 -17.92 -2.23
CA ARG A 266 11.85 -19.15 -2.61
C ARG A 266 11.49 -19.60 -4.02
N TRP A 267 10.23 -19.49 -4.44
CA TRP A 267 9.74 -20.23 -5.61
C TRP A 267 9.12 -19.38 -6.73
N HIS A 268 9.14 -18.05 -6.67
CA HIS A 268 8.62 -17.20 -7.76
C HIS A 268 9.41 -17.33 -9.08
N HIS A 269 10.56 -18.03 -9.08
CA HIS A 269 11.30 -18.40 -10.29
C HIS A 269 11.19 -19.89 -10.67
N GLU A 270 10.38 -20.66 -9.94
CA GLU A 270 10.02 -22.00 -10.36
C GLU A 270 9.13 -21.95 -11.61
N ARG A 271 9.28 -22.96 -12.47
CA ARG A 271 8.54 -23.06 -13.73
C ARG A 271 7.62 -24.26 -13.66
N TRP A 272 6.41 -24.14 -14.20
CA TRP A 272 5.42 -25.22 -14.17
C TRP A 272 5.93 -26.55 -14.75
N ASP A 273 6.89 -26.47 -15.69
CA ASP A 273 7.54 -27.60 -16.34
C ASP A 273 8.72 -28.22 -15.55
N GLY A 274 9.03 -27.74 -14.34
CA GLY A 274 10.14 -28.22 -13.51
C GLY A 274 11.52 -27.72 -13.93
N ARG A 275 11.63 -26.78 -14.88
CA ARG A 275 12.91 -26.23 -15.35
C ARG A 275 13.30 -24.92 -14.67
N GLY A 276 12.60 -24.56 -13.60
CA GLY A 276 12.87 -23.37 -12.80
C GLY A 276 13.96 -23.59 -11.75
N TYR A 277 14.08 -22.64 -10.83
CA TYR A 277 15.02 -22.67 -9.71
C TYR A 277 14.35 -22.06 -8.46
N PRO A 278 14.88 -22.32 -7.24
CA PRO A 278 16.10 -23.06 -6.90
C PRO A 278 15.93 -24.57 -6.73
N ASP A 279 14.72 -25.08 -6.50
CA ASP A 279 14.47 -26.47 -6.09
C ASP A 279 13.97 -27.36 -7.25
N GLY A 280 13.55 -26.77 -8.38
CA GLY A 280 13.10 -27.50 -9.56
C GLY A 280 11.70 -28.11 -9.39
N LEU A 281 10.82 -27.41 -8.68
CA LEU A 281 9.44 -27.83 -8.45
C LEU A 281 8.65 -27.80 -9.77
N ALA A 282 7.70 -28.72 -9.91
CA ALA A 282 6.86 -28.84 -11.12
C ALA A 282 5.38 -28.95 -10.77
N GLY A 283 4.53 -28.38 -11.64
CA GLY A 283 3.08 -28.42 -11.47
C GLY A 283 2.60 -27.87 -10.13
N ASP A 284 1.64 -28.58 -9.53
CA ASP A 284 1.01 -28.24 -8.25
C ASP A 284 1.96 -28.32 -7.03
N ALA A 285 3.21 -28.76 -7.20
CA ALA A 285 4.21 -28.68 -6.14
C ALA A 285 4.64 -27.23 -5.87
N ILE A 286 4.51 -26.34 -6.85
CA ILE A 286 4.77 -24.90 -6.69
C ILE A 286 3.55 -24.27 -6.01
N PRO A 287 3.69 -23.50 -4.92
CA PRO A 287 2.53 -22.82 -4.33
C PRO A 287 1.88 -21.84 -5.29
N VAL A 288 0.54 -21.76 -5.26
CA VAL A 288 -0.23 -20.85 -6.13
C VAL A 288 0.23 -19.39 -6.01
N ALA A 289 0.63 -18.97 -4.81
CA ALA A 289 1.17 -17.63 -4.56
C ALA A 289 2.43 -17.37 -5.41
N ALA A 290 3.39 -18.29 -5.39
CA ALA A 290 4.61 -18.20 -6.18
C ALA A 290 4.34 -18.27 -7.69
N GLN A 291 3.41 -19.14 -8.14
CA GLN A 291 3.04 -19.24 -9.55
C GLN A 291 2.47 -17.92 -10.11
N VAL A 292 1.58 -17.27 -9.35
CA VAL A 292 0.95 -16.02 -9.77
C VAL A 292 1.97 -14.88 -9.79
N VAL A 293 2.79 -14.78 -8.75
CA VAL A 293 3.84 -13.74 -8.68
C VAL A 293 4.89 -13.92 -9.78
N ALA A 294 5.25 -15.17 -10.12
CA ALA A 294 6.15 -15.45 -11.25
C ALA A 294 5.64 -14.86 -12.58
N LEU A 295 4.35 -15.04 -12.87
CA LEU A 295 3.74 -14.49 -14.08
C LEU A 295 3.63 -12.96 -14.01
N ALA A 296 3.27 -12.42 -12.84
CA ALA A 296 3.20 -10.99 -12.62
C ALA A 296 4.55 -10.30 -12.85
N ASP A 297 5.64 -10.87 -12.31
CA ASP A 297 7.01 -10.37 -12.47
C ASP A 297 7.46 -10.40 -13.92
N VAL A 298 7.26 -11.52 -14.60
CA VAL A 298 7.58 -11.64 -16.03
C VAL A 298 6.82 -10.62 -16.88
N TYR A 299 5.52 -10.45 -16.66
CA TYR A 299 4.73 -9.49 -17.40
C TYR A 299 5.22 -8.06 -17.15
N ASP A 300 5.43 -7.67 -15.88
CA ASP A 300 5.92 -6.34 -15.53
C ASP A 300 7.31 -6.06 -16.14
N ALA A 301 8.21 -7.04 -16.10
CA ALA A 301 9.54 -6.95 -16.66
C ALA A 301 9.57 -6.77 -18.19
N LEU A 302 8.52 -7.21 -18.89
CA LEU A 302 8.38 -7.04 -20.34
C LEU A 302 7.83 -5.66 -20.71
N VAL A 303 6.83 -5.16 -19.98
CA VAL A 303 6.13 -3.91 -20.31
C VAL A 303 6.74 -2.66 -19.66
N SER A 304 7.64 -2.84 -18.70
CA SER A 304 8.29 -1.73 -17.99
C SER A 304 9.63 -1.35 -18.62
N GLU A 305 9.94 -0.05 -18.65
CA GLU A 305 11.24 0.44 -19.10
C GLU A 305 12.29 0.20 -18.01
N ARG A 306 13.43 -0.38 -18.38
CA ARG A 306 14.57 -0.62 -17.47
C ARG A 306 15.82 0.07 -18.03
N VAL A 307 16.78 0.39 -17.16
CA VAL A 307 18.05 1.08 -17.51
C VAL A 307 18.75 0.48 -18.73
N TYR A 308 18.60 -0.83 -18.95
CA TYR A 308 19.28 -1.59 -20.01
C TYR A 308 18.36 -2.10 -21.12
N LYS A 309 17.03 -1.88 -21.07
CA LYS A 309 16.06 -2.49 -21.99
C LYS A 309 14.86 -1.57 -22.22
N ARG A 310 14.54 -1.31 -23.50
CA ARG A 310 13.28 -0.65 -23.87
C ARG A 310 12.10 -1.58 -23.59
N ALA A 311 11.03 -1.03 -23.05
CA ALA A 311 9.77 -1.75 -22.84
C ALA A 311 9.23 -2.34 -24.15
N PHE A 312 8.66 -3.53 -24.08
CA PHE A 312 7.84 -4.09 -25.15
C PHE A 312 6.44 -3.49 -25.11
N SER A 313 5.72 -3.53 -26.24
CA SER A 313 4.29 -3.20 -26.23
C SER A 313 3.52 -4.27 -25.44
N HIS A 314 2.37 -3.90 -24.89
CA HIS A 314 1.48 -4.82 -24.21
C HIS A 314 1.18 -6.07 -25.06
N GLU A 315 0.82 -5.87 -26.33
CA GLU A 315 0.47 -6.95 -27.26
C GLU A 315 1.67 -7.89 -27.51
N THR A 316 2.87 -7.32 -27.57
CA THR A 316 4.11 -8.11 -27.73
C THR A 316 4.39 -8.92 -26.48
N ALA A 317 4.26 -8.33 -25.29
CA ALA A 317 4.48 -9.02 -24.02
C ALA A 317 3.51 -10.19 -23.84
N VAL A 318 2.21 -9.97 -24.12
CA VAL A 318 1.19 -11.03 -24.07
C VAL A 318 1.52 -12.17 -25.03
N ALA A 319 1.89 -11.85 -26.28
CA ALA A 319 2.25 -12.87 -27.27
C ALA A 319 3.50 -13.69 -26.87
N MET A 320 4.52 -13.04 -26.30
CA MET A 320 5.73 -13.73 -25.83
C MET A 320 5.43 -14.71 -24.69
N ILE A 321 4.57 -14.31 -23.75
CA ILE A 321 4.12 -15.16 -22.64
C ILE A 321 3.28 -16.32 -23.17
N GLU A 322 2.32 -16.05 -24.05
CA GLU A 322 1.44 -17.07 -24.66
C GLU A 322 2.22 -18.11 -25.46
N ASN A 323 3.22 -17.67 -26.24
CA ASN A 323 4.07 -18.55 -27.05
C ASN A 323 5.11 -19.33 -26.23
N GLY A 324 5.19 -19.12 -24.92
CA GLY A 324 6.11 -19.82 -24.02
C GLY A 324 7.56 -19.34 -24.09
N GLU A 325 7.82 -18.17 -24.67
CA GLU A 325 9.18 -17.59 -24.74
C GLU A 325 9.70 -17.20 -23.35
N CYS A 326 8.79 -16.92 -22.41
CA CYS A 326 9.13 -16.46 -21.06
C CYS A 326 9.13 -17.57 -20.00
N GLY A 327 8.64 -18.77 -20.31
CA GLY A 327 8.35 -19.72 -19.25
C GLY A 327 7.28 -20.73 -19.61
N ALA A 328 7.17 -21.76 -18.77
CA ALA A 328 5.95 -22.54 -18.66
C ALA A 328 5.23 -22.09 -17.40
N PHE A 329 4.01 -21.59 -17.57
CA PHE A 329 3.13 -21.18 -16.47
C PHE A 329 1.99 -22.18 -16.31
N ASN A 330 1.33 -22.13 -15.16
CA ASN A 330 0.12 -22.90 -14.91
C ASN A 330 -0.93 -22.61 -16.01
N PRO A 331 -1.48 -23.65 -16.68
CA PRO A 331 -2.48 -23.47 -17.74
C PRO A 331 -3.74 -22.71 -17.30
N ASP A 332 -4.19 -22.88 -16.05
CA ASP A 332 -5.37 -22.21 -15.53
C ASP A 332 -5.08 -20.73 -15.26
N LEU A 333 -3.90 -20.42 -14.72
CA LEU A 333 -3.41 -19.05 -14.57
C LEU A 333 -3.25 -18.35 -15.93
N MET A 334 -2.73 -19.05 -16.94
CA MET A 334 -2.59 -18.52 -18.30
C MET A 334 -3.93 -18.12 -18.91
N ARG A 335 -5.00 -18.90 -18.67
CA ARG A 335 -6.34 -18.53 -19.12
C ARG A 335 -6.81 -17.24 -18.47
N CYS A 336 -6.62 -17.09 -17.16
CA CYS A 336 -6.94 -15.85 -16.45
C CYS A 336 -6.13 -14.66 -16.98
N PHE A 337 -4.83 -14.83 -17.22
CA PHE A 337 -3.97 -13.78 -17.75
C PHE A 337 -4.40 -13.30 -19.14
N LEU A 338 -4.72 -14.22 -20.06
CA LEU A 338 -5.13 -13.85 -21.42
C LEU A 338 -6.50 -13.14 -21.45
N GLU A 339 -7.43 -13.53 -20.57
CA GLU A 339 -8.73 -12.87 -20.47
C GLU A 339 -8.65 -11.50 -19.79
N GLU A 340 -7.80 -11.35 -18.78
CA GLU A 340 -7.60 -10.08 -18.06
C GLU A 340 -6.54 -9.18 -18.70
N ALA A 341 -5.93 -9.57 -19.83
CA ALA A 341 -4.80 -8.84 -20.43
C ALA A 341 -5.10 -7.35 -20.68
N ASP A 342 -6.26 -7.04 -21.28
CA ASP A 342 -6.67 -5.65 -21.55
C ASP A 342 -6.90 -4.87 -20.25
N HIS A 343 -7.49 -5.51 -19.24
CA HIS A 343 -7.73 -4.90 -17.93
C HIS A 343 -6.42 -4.68 -17.16
N LEU A 344 -5.47 -5.62 -17.23
CA LEU A 344 -4.11 -5.47 -16.70
C LEU A 344 -3.40 -4.27 -17.33
N ARG A 345 -3.50 -4.11 -18.65
CA ARG A 345 -2.95 -2.94 -19.36
C ARG A 345 -3.56 -1.66 -18.80
N GLU A 346 -4.88 -1.57 -18.72
CA GLU A 346 -5.58 -0.38 -18.22
C GLU A 346 -5.12 -0.04 -16.79
N MET A 347 -5.10 -1.00 -15.87
CA MET A 347 -4.76 -0.75 -14.47
C MET A 347 -3.28 -0.38 -14.27
N VAL A 348 -2.37 -1.01 -15.02
CA VAL A 348 -0.95 -0.68 -15.00
C VAL A 348 -0.69 0.71 -15.60
N THR A 349 -1.38 1.06 -16.70
CA THR A 349 -1.30 2.39 -17.31
C THR A 349 -1.92 3.46 -16.42
N ILE A 350 -3.11 3.24 -15.85
CA ILE A 350 -3.78 4.20 -14.94
C ILE A 350 -2.91 4.51 -13.72
N ARG A 351 -2.15 3.56 -13.16
CA ARG A 351 -1.24 3.88 -12.04
C ARG A 351 0.02 4.62 -12.49
N SER A 352 0.53 4.30 -13.68
CA SER A 352 1.63 5.05 -14.30
C SER A 352 1.21 6.51 -14.60
N ASP A 353 0.00 6.69 -15.12
CA ASP A 353 -0.60 7.98 -15.51
C ASP A 353 -1.25 8.72 -14.35
N ARG A 354 -1.83 8.07 -13.34
CA ARG A 354 -2.29 8.74 -12.11
C ARG A 354 -1.11 9.25 -11.32
N SER A 355 0.04 8.58 -11.34
CA SER A 355 1.27 9.22 -10.89
C SER A 355 1.56 10.44 -11.76
N ALA A 356 1.47 10.36 -13.09
CA ALA A 356 1.59 11.52 -14.00
C ALA A 356 0.53 12.65 -13.80
N GLU A 357 -0.68 12.34 -13.35
CA GLU A 357 -1.76 13.28 -13.01
C GLU A 357 -1.65 13.78 -11.57
N LEU A 358 -1.10 12.99 -10.64
CA LEU A 358 -0.56 13.45 -9.36
C LEU A 358 0.58 14.46 -9.61
N PHE A 359 1.26 14.36 -10.76
CA PHE A 359 2.23 15.32 -11.27
C PHE A 359 1.60 16.50 -12.06
N ASP A 360 0.26 16.58 -12.24
CA ASP A 360 -0.40 17.80 -12.72
C ASP A 360 -0.48 18.83 -11.58
N VAL A 361 0.58 19.65 -11.53
CA VAL A 361 0.85 20.71 -10.53
C VAL A 361 -0.36 21.64 -10.29
N GLY A 362 -1.28 21.74 -11.25
CA GLY A 362 -2.48 22.58 -11.15
C GLY A 362 -3.66 21.98 -10.39
N LYS A 363 -3.78 20.65 -10.33
CA LYS A 363 -4.96 19.98 -9.74
C LYS A 363 -4.70 19.57 -8.29
N LEU A 364 -3.46 19.13 -7.99
CA LEU A 364 -3.05 18.77 -6.63
C LEU A 364 -3.07 19.97 -5.67
N SER A 365 -2.71 21.17 -6.14
CA SER A 365 -2.78 22.37 -5.31
C SER A 365 -4.21 22.70 -4.87
N ARG A 366 -5.23 22.24 -5.60
CA ARG A 366 -6.64 22.45 -5.26
C ARG A 366 -7.19 21.30 -4.40
N GLU A 367 -6.80 20.06 -4.67
CA GLU A 367 -7.25 18.88 -3.89
C GLU A 367 -6.49 18.71 -2.55
N VAL A 368 -5.24 19.15 -2.44
CA VAL A 368 -4.43 19.14 -1.21
C VAL A 368 -4.83 20.24 -0.23
N LEU A 369 -5.49 21.31 -0.71
CA LEU A 369 -6.10 22.32 0.17
C LEU A 369 -7.45 21.85 0.73
N GLU A 370 -8.10 20.86 0.09
CA GLU A 370 -9.42 20.34 0.50
C GLU A 370 -9.36 19.01 1.26
N ARG A 371 -8.22 18.31 1.29
CA ARG A 371 -8.04 17.07 2.06
C ARG A 371 -7.01 17.25 3.18
N SER A 372 -7.38 16.74 4.35
CA SER A 372 -6.54 16.65 5.55
C SER A 372 -5.12 16.17 5.20
N GLU A 373 -4.14 16.88 5.74
CA GLU A 373 -2.71 16.90 5.38
C GLU A 373 -2.11 15.58 4.89
N PRO A 374 -1.37 15.56 3.76
CA PRO A 374 -0.47 14.46 3.43
C PRO A 374 0.56 14.27 4.55
N GLY A 375 0.83 13.02 4.93
CA GLY A 375 1.85 12.70 5.93
C GLY A 375 3.24 13.19 5.50
N LEU A 376 4.07 13.55 6.48
CA LEU A 376 5.44 14.06 6.27
C LEU A 376 6.31 13.17 5.36
N GLY A 377 6.09 11.85 5.35
CA GLY A 377 6.82 10.89 4.50
C GLY A 377 6.54 11.04 3.00
N ASP A 378 5.27 11.17 2.61
CA ASP A 378 4.86 11.31 1.20
C ASP A 378 5.43 12.60 0.58
N ARG A 379 5.49 13.66 1.38
CA ARG A 379 6.04 14.95 0.96
C ARG A 379 7.55 14.88 0.72
N THR A 380 8.29 14.12 1.53
CA THR A 380 9.74 13.97 1.40
C THR A 380 10.09 13.13 0.16
N VAL A 381 9.42 11.98 -0.03
CA VAL A 381 9.61 11.13 -1.22
C VAL A 381 9.31 11.90 -2.50
N LEU A 382 8.22 12.68 -2.53
CA LEU A 382 7.86 13.52 -3.67
C LEU A 382 8.91 14.60 -3.98
N LEU A 383 9.52 15.20 -2.95
CA LEU A 383 10.55 16.22 -3.13
C LEU A 383 11.83 15.62 -3.75
N LEU A 384 12.22 14.43 -3.30
CA LEU A 384 13.38 13.69 -3.82
C LEU A 384 13.18 13.28 -5.29
N GLU A 385 12.02 12.68 -5.62
CA GLU A 385 11.70 12.30 -7.00
C GLU A 385 11.66 13.52 -7.94
N ARG A 386 11.11 14.64 -7.46
CA ARG A 386 11.08 15.89 -8.22
C ARG A 386 12.48 16.44 -8.48
N GLU A 387 13.37 16.34 -7.52
CA GLU A 387 14.76 16.75 -7.69
C GLU A 387 15.46 15.87 -8.73
N ARG A 388 15.31 14.56 -8.63
CA ARG A 388 15.88 13.58 -9.57
C ARG A 388 15.41 13.82 -11.00
N ALA A 389 14.11 14.04 -11.20
CA ALA A 389 13.55 14.35 -12.52
C ALA A 389 14.14 15.65 -13.10
N LYS A 390 14.30 16.70 -12.29
CA LYS A 390 14.94 17.96 -12.72
C LYS A 390 16.40 17.75 -13.10
N PHE A 391 17.14 17.01 -12.27
CA PHE A 391 18.56 16.74 -12.50
C PHE A 391 18.77 15.93 -13.78
N SER A 392 18.00 14.85 -13.97
CA SER A 392 18.05 14.01 -15.18
C SER A 392 17.62 14.77 -16.44
N PHE A 393 16.57 15.59 -16.35
CA PHE A 393 16.13 16.42 -17.46
C PHE A 393 17.19 17.45 -17.84
N ALA A 394 17.79 18.15 -16.87
CA ALA A 394 18.86 19.12 -17.12
C ALA A 394 20.10 18.45 -17.74
N ALA A 395 20.48 17.27 -17.24
CA ALA A 395 21.58 16.48 -17.80
C ALA A 395 21.34 16.06 -19.27
N SER A 396 20.09 15.87 -19.70
CA SER A 396 19.78 15.44 -21.07
C SER A 396 20.13 16.50 -22.13
N PHE A 397 20.04 17.79 -21.78
CA PHE A 397 20.34 18.92 -22.68
C PHE A 397 21.80 19.41 -22.58
N PHE A 398 22.55 18.94 -21.58
CA PHE A 398 23.90 19.42 -21.33
C PHE A 398 24.95 18.56 -22.05
N ASP A 399 25.78 19.18 -22.89
CA ASP A 399 26.91 18.51 -23.54
C ASP A 399 28.16 18.49 -22.66
N GLY A 400 28.07 17.71 -21.57
CA GLY A 400 29.13 17.53 -20.59
C GLY A 400 28.70 16.54 -19.51
N VAL A 401 29.34 16.60 -18.34
CA VAL A 401 29.01 15.76 -17.18
C VAL A 401 28.58 16.66 -16.04
N LEU A 402 27.36 16.49 -15.54
CA LEU A 402 26.91 17.07 -14.27
C LEU A 402 27.28 16.14 -13.12
N PHE A 403 27.56 16.70 -11.95
CA PHE A 403 27.71 15.97 -10.70
C PHE A 403 27.11 16.74 -9.53
N ASP A 404 26.74 16.01 -8.49
CA ASP A 404 26.23 16.55 -7.23
C ASP A 404 26.95 15.86 -6.07
N TYR A 405 27.66 16.62 -5.25
CA TYR A 405 28.35 16.15 -4.07
C TYR A 405 27.59 16.55 -2.81
N ASP A 406 27.28 15.57 -1.97
CA ASP A 406 26.66 15.76 -0.66
C ASP A 406 27.69 15.55 0.47
N ILE A 407 27.84 16.57 1.33
CA ILE A 407 28.84 16.55 2.42
C ILE A 407 28.43 15.62 3.56
N GLU A 408 27.14 15.49 3.85
CA GLU A 408 26.65 14.74 5.01
C GLU A 408 26.81 13.22 4.80
N SER A 409 26.47 12.75 3.61
CA SER A 409 26.62 11.35 3.19
C SER A 409 28.01 11.02 2.63
N ASP A 410 28.83 12.04 2.35
CA ASP A 410 30.12 11.92 1.67
C ASP A 410 30.02 11.16 0.33
N THR A 411 29.00 11.51 -0.47
CA THR A 411 28.69 10.88 -1.75
C THR A 411 28.64 11.86 -2.91
N VAL A 412 29.14 11.44 -4.09
CA VAL A 412 28.99 12.17 -5.35
C VAL A 412 28.15 11.38 -6.31
N VAL A 413 27.14 12.01 -6.89
CA VAL A 413 26.31 11.47 -7.97
C VAL A 413 26.72 12.11 -9.28
N PHE A 414 27.12 11.32 -10.28
CA PHE A 414 27.40 11.79 -11.64
C PHE A 414 26.22 11.53 -12.56
N SER A 415 25.90 12.47 -13.44
CA SER A 415 24.99 12.22 -14.57
C SER A 415 25.50 11.08 -15.46
N GLY A 416 24.60 10.28 -16.03
CA GLY A 416 24.94 9.04 -16.78
C GLY A 416 25.91 9.18 -17.97
N ARG A 417 26.25 10.41 -18.41
CA ARG A 417 27.33 10.65 -19.39
C ARG A 417 28.74 10.54 -18.78
N GLY A 418 28.91 10.72 -17.48
CA GLY A 418 30.19 10.61 -16.76
C GLY A 418 30.85 9.24 -16.90
N ARG A 419 30.04 8.18 -16.79
CA ARG A 419 30.48 6.78 -16.97
C ARG A 419 31.04 6.50 -18.36
N LYS A 420 30.39 7.01 -19.41
CA LYS A 420 30.83 6.79 -20.80
C LYS A 420 32.13 7.53 -21.13
N ARG A 421 32.35 8.69 -20.53
CA ARG A 421 33.45 9.59 -20.92
C ARG A 421 34.69 9.46 -20.05
N PHE A 422 34.50 9.38 -18.74
CA PHE A 422 35.60 9.32 -17.76
C PHE A 422 35.68 7.97 -17.03
N GLY A 423 34.73 7.06 -17.26
CA GLY A 423 34.69 5.77 -16.56
C GLY A 423 34.26 5.90 -15.10
N TYR A 424 33.73 7.04 -14.68
CA TYR A 424 33.29 7.26 -13.30
C TYR A 424 32.04 6.41 -12.96
N PRO A 425 31.96 5.87 -11.73
CA PRO A 425 30.72 5.32 -11.19
C PRO A 425 29.61 6.39 -11.18
N GLU A 426 28.35 5.96 -11.22
CA GLU A 426 27.21 6.89 -11.11
C GLU A 426 27.11 7.48 -9.69
N ILE A 427 27.52 6.72 -8.68
CA ILE A 427 27.62 7.15 -7.28
C ILE A 427 29.00 6.78 -6.75
N VAL A 428 29.68 7.73 -6.11
CA VAL A 428 31.00 7.54 -5.48
C VAL A 428 30.88 7.88 -4.00
N THR A 429 31.13 6.91 -3.11
CA THR A 429 31.19 7.09 -1.65
C THR A 429 32.61 7.40 -1.18
N ASN A 430 32.78 7.95 0.02
CA ASN A 430 34.07 8.43 0.55
C ASN A 430 34.70 9.50 -0.37
N ALA A 431 33.85 10.33 -0.97
CA ALA A 431 34.26 11.23 -2.02
C ALA A 431 35.20 12.34 -1.52
N SER A 432 35.17 12.66 -0.23
CA SER A 432 36.11 13.53 0.47
C SER A 432 37.58 13.11 0.29
N ASN A 433 37.86 11.80 0.24
CA ASN A 433 39.21 11.27 -0.02
C ASN A 433 39.68 11.50 -1.46
N HIS A 434 38.75 11.76 -2.39
CA HIS A 434 39.01 11.97 -3.81
C HIS A 434 38.59 13.36 -4.29
N ALA A 435 38.27 14.29 -3.37
CA ALA A 435 37.73 15.62 -3.68
C ALA A 435 36.64 15.62 -4.76
N PHE A 436 35.76 14.64 -4.68
CA PHE A 436 34.60 14.48 -5.56
C PHE A 436 34.91 13.99 -6.99
N LEU A 437 36.18 13.80 -7.36
CA LEU A 437 36.60 13.26 -8.67
C LEU A 437 37.47 12.00 -8.53
N PRO A 438 37.00 10.83 -9.01
CA PRO A 438 37.77 9.58 -8.91
C PRO A 438 39.11 9.64 -9.65
N ASN A 439 40.15 9.05 -9.08
CA ASN A 439 41.46 8.78 -9.72
C ASN A 439 42.30 10.01 -10.17
N GLU A 440 42.08 11.21 -9.61
CA GLU A 440 42.80 12.43 -9.99
C GLU A 440 43.34 13.25 -8.80
N ASP A 441 44.28 12.69 -8.02
CA ASP A 441 44.77 13.25 -6.75
C ASP A 441 45.23 14.73 -6.79
N HIS A 442 45.76 15.22 -7.92
CA HIS A 442 46.18 16.62 -8.06
C HIS A 442 45.05 17.57 -8.51
N ALA A 443 44.12 17.11 -9.35
CA ALA A 443 42.95 17.90 -9.75
C ALA A 443 41.95 18.05 -8.58
N ALA A 444 41.85 16.97 -7.80
CA ALA A 444 41.06 16.84 -6.59
C ALA A 444 41.37 17.95 -5.56
N GLN A 445 42.64 18.09 -5.17
CA GLN A 445 43.03 19.08 -4.16
C GLN A 445 42.74 20.52 -4.58
N ALA A 446 42.86 20.85 -5.86
CA ALA A 446 42.56 22.18 -6.38
C ALA A 446 41.07 22.54 -6.23
N LEU A 447 40.17 21.57 -6.39
CA LEU A 447 38.72 21.77 -6.24
C LEU A 447 38.31 21.97 -4.77
N LEU A 448 38.88 21.17 -3.85
CA LEU A 448 38.64 21.34 -2.40
C LEU A 448 39.09 22.71 -1.92
N GLN A 449 40.32 23.11 -2.26
CA GLN A 449 40.86 24.41 -1.87
C GLN A 449 40.00 25.56 -2.42
N LYS A 450 39.58 25.48 -3.68
CA LYS A 450 38.70 26.50 -4.29
C LYS A 450 37.31 26.53 -3.66
N SER A 451 36.77 25.38 -3.25
CA SER A 451 35.52 25.32 -2.49
C SER A 451 35.67 26.03 -1.15
N GLU A 452 36.77 25.87 -0.42
CA GLU A 452 37.04 26.56 0.86
C GLU A 452 37.09 28.09 0.73
N GLU A 453 37.51 28.61 -0.43
CA GLU A 453 37.56 30.04 -0.72
C GLU A 453 36.17 30.66 -1.01
N THR A 454 35.11 29.87 -1.16
CA THR A 454 33.75 30.35 -1.46
C THR A 454 33.00 30.87 -0.23
N SER A 455 31.96 31.66 -0.46
CA SER A 455 31.04 32.14 0.59
C SER A 455 29.60 32.18 0.07
N THR A 456 28.63 32.40 0.96
CA THR A 456 27.22 32.57 0.57
C THR A 456 26.98 33.72 -0.41
N ARG A 457 27.88 34.72 -0.48
CA ARG A 457 27.82 35.84 -1.45
C ARG A 457 28.53 35.55 -2.77
N ASN A 458 29.44 34.59 -2.77
CA ASN A 458 30.17 34.16 -3.96
C ASN A 458 30.34 32.63 -3.92
N PRO A 459 29.26 31.87 -4.23
CA PRO A 459 29.22 30.43 -4.02
C PRO A 459 29.79 29.63 -5.20
N THR A 460 30.14 30.29 -6.31
CA THR A 460 30.60 29.63 -7.53
C THR A 460 32.10 29.76 -7.72
N PHE A 461 32.73 28.75 -8.33
CA PHE A 461 34.13 28.79 -8.75
C PHE A 461 34.35 27.93 -9.98
N ASP A 462 35.41 28.25 -10.74
CA ASP A 462 35.83 27.52 -11.93
C ASP A 462 37.28 27.06 -11.78
N VAL A 463 37.58 25.84 -12.21
CA VAL A 463 38.92 25.26 -12.22
C VAL A 463 39.14 24.53 -13.54
N ARG A 464 40.32 24.71 -14.13
CA ARG A 464 40.75 23.93 -15.29
C ARG A 464 41.70 22.83 -14.84
N VAL A 465 41.33 21.59 -15.13
CA VAL A 465 42.07 20.39 -14.69
C VAL A 465 42.19 19.40 -15.84
N ASP A 466 43.29 18.66 -15.89
CA ASP A 466 43.44 17.56 -16.83
C ASP A 466 42.80 16.31 -16.22
N LEU A 467 41.77 15.77 -16.86
CA LEU A 467 41.04 14.58 -16.42
C LEU A 467 41.35 13.39 -17.32
N THR A 468 41.46 12.21 -16.73
CA THR A 468 41.69 10.93 -17.42
C THR A 468 40.35 10.41 -17.98
N LEU A 469 40.31 10.20 -19.29
CA LEU A 469 39.18 9.60 -19.99
C LEU A 469 39.13 8.09 -19.75
N ALA A 470 37.99 7.47 -20.09
CA ALA A 470 37.80 6.02 -19.96
C ALA A 470 38.81 5.16 -20.75
N ASP A 471 39.47 5.73 -21.77
CA ASP A 471 40.53 5.09 -22.56
C ASP A 471 41.94 5.28 -21.99
N GLY A 472 42.08 5.97 -20.85
CA GLY A 472 43.34 6.25 -20.17
C GLY A 472 44.09 7.48 -20.68
N SER A 473 43.56 8.21 -21.68
CA SER A 473 44.15 9.47 -22.14
C SER A 473 43.77 10.65 -21.25
N LYS A 474 44.65 11.65 -21.11
CA LYS A 474 44.36 12.89 -20.34
C LYS A 474 43.86 14.00 -21.25
N GLN A 475 42.78 14.66 -20.85
CA GLN A 475 42.19 15.79 -21.58
C GLN A 475 41.94 16.99 -20.66
N PRO A 476 42.31 18.22 -21.07
CA PRO A 476 41.98 19.42 -20.32
C PRO A 476 40.46 19.63 -20.28
N CYS A 477 39.92 19.79 -19.08
CA CYS A 477 38.51 20.01 -18.81
C CYS A 477 38.33 21.26 -17.97
N ASP A 478 37.29 22.03 -18.29
CA ASP A 478 36.82 23.15 -17.49
C ASP A 478 35.73 22.62 -16.54
N VAL A 479 35.94 22.79 -15.24
CA VAL A 479 35.04 22.37 -14.17
C VAL A 479 34.47 23.62 -13.50
N SER A 480 33.15 23.80 -13.61
CA SER A 480 32.42 24.86 -12.90
C SER A 480 31.64 24.27 -11.74
N CYS A 481 31.75 24.86 -10.55
CA CYS A 481 31.12 24.39 -9.34
C CYS A 481 30.28 25.48 -8.68
N LEU A 482 29.20 25.06 -8.01
CA LEU A 482 28.35 25.85 -7.13
C LEU A 482 28.31 25.16 -5.76
N VAL A 483 28.80 25.84 -4.73
CA VAL A 483 28.71 25.38 -3.34
C VAL A 483 27.32 25.69 -2.80
N VAL A 484 26.63 24.67 -2.30
CA VAL A 484 25.31 24.77 -1.70
C VAL A 484 25.47 25.04 -0.21
N TRP A 485 24.74 26.03 0.31
CA TRP A 485 24.81 26.46 1.71
C TRP A 485 23.44 26.36 2.38
N ALA A 486 23.40 25.89 3.62
CA ALA A 486 22.25 26.02 4.49
C ALA A 486 22.35 27.32 5.30
N ALA A 487 21.21 27.96 5.57
CA ALA A 487 21.14 29.08 6.50
C ALA A 487 20.60 28.58 7.85
N GLU A 488 21.48 28.46 8.85
CA GLU A 488 21.12 28.08 10.22
C GLU A 488 21.40 29.18 11.22
N ALA A 489 20.85 29.03 12.43
CA ALA A 489 20.98 29.99 13.53
C ALA A 489 22.45 30.21 13.97
N ASP A 490 23.31 29.20 13.81
CA ASP A 490 24.73 29.22 14.19
C ASP A 490 25.67 29.68 13.06
N GLY A 491 25.11 30.10 11.92
CA GLY A 491 25.85 30.57 10.74
C GLY A 491 25.70 29.64 9.53
N PRO A 492 26.11 30.10 8.33
CA PRO A 492 25.97 29.29 7.13
C PRO A 492 26.99 28.16 7.11
N HIS A 493 26.52 26.93 6.92
CA HIS A 493 27.37 25.75 6.72
C HIS A 493 27.15 25.19 5.30
N LYS A 494 28.15 24.48 4.77
CA LYS A 494 28.09 23.90 3.42
C LYS A 494 27.30 22.59 3.46
N LEU A 495 26.36 22.42 2.53
CA LEU A 495 25.62 21.19 2.33
C LEU A 495 26.27 20.29 1.27
N GLY A 496 26.85 20.90 0.23
CA GLY A 496 27.32 20.14 -0.91
C GLY A 496 27.93 21.00 -2.00
N VAL A 497 28.28 20.36 -3.12
CA VAL A 497 28.81 21.01 -4.33
C VAL A 497 28.13 20.41 -5.56
N VAL A 498 27.38 21.24 -6.27
CA VAL A 498 26.84 20.88 -7.59
C VAL A 498 27.81 21.39 -8.64
N GLY A 499 28.22 20.56 -9.58
CA GLY A 499 29.19 20.95 -10.59
C GLY A 499 28.94 20.38 -11.98
N ARG A 500 29.68 20.92 -12.93
CA ARG A 500 29.68 20.49 -14.33
C ARG A 500 31.10 20.42 -14.87
N ILE A 501 31.32 19.46 -15.75
CA ILE A 501 32.59 19.20 -16.42
C ILE A 501 32.35 19.30 -17.93
N VAL A 502 33.13 20.16 -18.59
CA VAL A 502 33.12 20.32 -20.05
C VAL A 502 34.55 20.14 -20.54
N THR A 503 34.75 19.38 -21.62
CA THR A 503 36.06 19.30 -22.26
C THR A 503 36.41 20.63 -22.90
N ALA A 504 37.60 21.17 -22.61
CA ALA A 504 38.05 22.40 -23.23
C ALA A 504 38.22 22.16 -24.73
N SER A 505 37.51 22.92 -25.56
CA SER A 505 37.76 22.95 -27.01
C SER A 505 39.19 23.44 -27.24
N ALA A 506 39.94 22.75 -28.10
CA ALA A 506 41.22 23.27 -28.59
C ALA A 506 40.96 24.68 -29.14
N SER A 507 41.54 25.69 -28.51
CA SER A 507 41.59 27.04 -29.06
C SER A 507 42.26 26.94 -30.43
N VAL A 508 41.48 27.19 -31.48
CA VAL A 508 41.95 27.38 -32.85
C VAL A 508 42.88 28.57 -32.92
#